data_AF-A0A937VPF1-F1
#
_entry.id   AF-A0A937VPF1-F1
#
_cell.length_a   1.000
_cell.length_b   1.000
_cell.length_c   1.000
_cell.angle_alpha   90.00
_cell.angle_beta   90.00
_cell.angle_gamma   90.00
#
_symmetry.space_group_name_H-M   'P 1'
#
loop_
_entity.id
_entity.type
_entity.pdbx_description
1 polymer ?
#
loop_
_entity_poly.entity_id
_entity_poly.type
_entity_poly.pdbx_seq_one_letter_code
_entity_poly.pdbx_strand_id
1 'polypeptide(L)'
;MTRFYGITLTLVCLACLLAFPALSATVSASPPGSAVLKWAIIDTPASTPEKNDILSPSEINAITVSPDGNTLYAIDIPNASSGPVVIPGIWKSTDGGYSWSPKSTQYLVTAMPQPRFPVMDITVAPDDSNLVAVVCLNAPGTLRREIYLSTDGGTTWYYAGAIPWVYGGGEQVGDIVLSPGYELAGKPVHDIIVCSRNPADGNGQGEVYVLTYPGLGGWKTQDFGKGDVIAIACSPNYTTDFSLVAMASTTQRTYIHLGYRDVAANTSRWNMDANWPVEMCTPDQSGSSGSGEN
;
A
#
# COMPACT_ATOMS: atom_id res chain seq x y z
N MET A 1 21.91 -12.11 62.23
CA MET A 1 20.95 -11.62 61.22
C MET A 1 21.66 -11.48 59.88
N THR A 2 21.98 -12.60 59.24
CA THR A 2 22.73 -12.66 57.98
C THR A 2 21.89 -13.51 57.05
N ARG A 3 21.10 -12.84 56.21
CA ARG A 3 20.01 -13.47 55.45
C ARG A 3 19.93 -12.87 54.04
N PHE A 4 20.00 -13.74 53.04
CA PHE A 4 19.21 -13.72 51.80
C PHE A 4 19.41 -12.63 50.72
N TYR A 5 20.60 -12.01 50.57
CA TYR A 5 20.83 -11.07 49.44
C TYR A 5 21.58 -11.64 48.22
N GLY A 6 22.22 -12.81 48.33
CA GLY A 6 23.08 -13.34 47.26
C GLY A 6 22.34 -14.12 46.16
N ILE A 7 21.19 -14.71 46.45
CA ILE A 7 20.47 -15.63 45.54
C ILE A 7 19.48 -14.87 44.63
N THR A 8 18.96 -13.74 45.08
CA THR A 8 18.02 -12.91 44.29
C THR A 8 18.72 -12.16 43.15
N LEU A 9 19.96 -11.73 43.34
CA LEU A 9 20.70 -10.98 42.29
C LEU A 9 21.12 -11.88 41.11
N THR A 10 21.45 -13.15 41.38
CA THR A 10 21.83 -14.13 40.34
C THR A 10 20.62 -14.60 39.52
N LEU A 11 19.44 -14.72 40.14
CA LEU A 11 18.18 -15.06 39.43
C LEU A 11 17.68 -13.90 38.54
N VAL A 12 17.89 -12.65 38.93
CA VAL A 12 17.54 -11.48 38.10
C VAL A 12 18.46 -11.36 36.89
N CYS A 13 19.77 -11.59 37.02
CA CYS A 13 20.68 -11.61 35.88
C CYS A 13 20.40 -12.77 34.90
N LEU A 14 19.97 -13.94 35.39
CA LEU A 14 19.62 -15.06 34.50
C LEU A 14 18.29 -14.83 33.77
N ALA A 15 17.33 -14.13 34.39
CA ALA A 15 16.08 -13.74 33.75
C ALA A 15 16.28 -12.65 32.67
N CYS A 16 17.22 -11.73 32.87
CA CYS A 16 17.56 -10.71 31.86
C CYS A 16 18.32 -11.27 30.64
N LEU A 17 18.99 -12.42 30.77
CA LEU A 17 19.70 -13.10 29.68
C LEU A 17 18.80 -13.99 28.80
N LEU A 18 17.54 -14.19 29.18
CA LEU A 18 16.53 -14.90 28.38
C LEU A 18 15.58 -13.96 27.63
N ALA A 19 15.71 -12.64 27.83
CA ALA A 19 15.02 -11.61 27.06
C ALA A 19 15.84 -11.23 25.81
N PHE A 20 16.22 -12.22 25.00
CA PHE A 20 16.57 -11.91 23.62
C PHE A 20 15.27 -11.56 22.90
N PRO A 21 15.18 -10.43 22.17
CA PRO A 21 14.07 -10.25 21.24
C PRO A 21 14.10 -11.46 20.31
N ALA A 22 12.96 -12.16 20.19
CA ALA A 22 12.82 -13.20 19.19
C ALA A 22 13.31 -12.59 17.88
N LEU A 23 14.37 -13.18 17.30
CA LEU A 23 14.81 -12.82 15.96
C LEU A 23 13.56 -12.86 15.09
N SER A 24 13.22 -11.71 14.48
CA SER A 24 12.09 -11.58 13.58
C SER A 24 12.09 -12.78 12.66
N ALA A 25 10.99 -13.52 12.62
CA ALA A 25 10.85 -14.60 11.67
C ALA A 25 11.15 -14.01 10.29
N THR A 26 12.13 -14.58 9.59
CA THR A 26 12.34 -14.24 8.19
C THR A 26 11.02 -14.48 7.49
N VAL A 27 10.49 -13.47 6.80
CA VAL A 27 9.40 -13.66 5.84
C VAL A 27 9.93 -14.59 4.77
N SER A 28 9.75 -15.89 5.00
CA SER A 28 9.87 -16.86 3.93
C SER A 28 8.64 -16.61 3.07
N ALA A 29 8.86 -16.26 1.81
CA ALA A 29 7.82 -16.45 0.82
C ALA A 29 7.28 -17.87 1.00
N SER A 30 5.97 -18.01 1.17
CA SER A 30 5.35 -19.34 1.12
C SER A 30 5.82 -19.99 -0.17
N PRO A 31 6.37 -21.22 -0.14
CA PRO A 31 6.66 -21.93 -1.37
C PRO A 31 5.39 -21.91 -2.21
N PRO A 32 5.45 -21.54 -3.50
CA PRO A 32 4.28 -21.62 -4.35
C PRO A 32 3.66 -23.02 -4.20
N GLY A 33 2.33 -23.11 -4.15
CA GLY A 33 1.59 -24.36 -3.88
C GLY A 33 1.96 -25.54 -4.78
N SER A 34 2.72 -25.28 -5.85
CA SER A 34 3.62 -26.25 -6.46
C SER A 34 5.02 -25.66 -6.60
N ALA A 35 6.06 -26.39 -6.16
CA ALA A 35 7.48 -26.12 -6.48
C ALA A 35 7.82 -26.26 -7.98
N VAL A 36 6.80 -26.35 -8.84
CA VAL A 36 6.92 -26.46 -10.29
C VAL A 36 6.64 -25.09 -10.87
N LEU A 37 7.69 -24.47 -11.40
CA LEU A 37 7.61 -23.32 -12.25
C LEU A 37 6.78 -23.69 -13.49
N LYS A 38 5.55 -23.16 -13.58
CA LYS A 38 4.65 -23.43 -14.70
C LYS A 38 5.03 -22.51 -15.85
N TRP A 39 5.75 -23.03 -16.82
CA TRP A 39 5.94 -22.39 -18.11
C TRP A 39 4.98 -23.00 -19.12
N ALA A 40 4.23 -22.17 -19.83
CA ALA A 40 3.44 -22.56 -20.98
C ALA A 40 3.93 -21.80 -22.20
N ILE A 41 4.15 -22.51 -23.32
CA ILE A 41 4.31 -21.86 -24.61
C ILE A 41 2.90 -21.43 -25.03
N ILE A 42 2.70 -20.13 -25.17
CA ILE A 42 1.46 -19.55 -25.69
C ILE A 42 1.76 -19.13 -27.12
N ASP A 43 1.09 -19.75 -28.09
CA ASP A 43 1.37 -19.55 -29.52
C ASP A 43 1.26 -18.07 -29.93
N THR A 44 0.23 -17.37 -29.44
CA THR A 44 0.09 -15.90 -29.45
C THR A 44 -0.90 -15.42 -28.38
N PRO A 45 -0.79 -14.18 -27.86
CA PRO A 45 -1.92 -13.53 -27.18
C PRO A 45 -3.19 -13.60 -28.04
N ALA A 46 -4.33 -13.80 -27.40
CA ALA A 46 -5.67 -14.03 -27.95
C ALA A 46 -5.87 -15.34 -28.73
N SER A 47 -4.89 -16.26 -28.76
CA SER A 47 -5.03 -17.57 -29.43
C SER A 47 -6.04 -18.50 -28.75
N THR A 48 -6.27 -18.33 -27.44
CA THR A 48 -7.21 -19.13 -26.67
C THR A 48 -8.48 -18.31 -26.42
N PRO A 49 -9.64 -18.72 -26.96
CA PRO A 49 -10.93 -18.09 -26.65
C PRO A 49 -11.15 -18.03 -25.13
N GLU A 50 -11.75 -16.94 -24.64
CA GLU A 50 -12.12 -16.73 -23.22
C GLU A 50 -10.96 -16.52 -22.24
N LYS A 51 -9.70 -16.73 -22.64
CA LYS A 51 -8.52 -16.44 -21.80
C LYS A 51 -8.42 -14.96 -21.43
N ASN A 52 -8.86 -14.06 -22.32
CA ASN A 52 -8.60 -12.61 -22.32
C ASN A 52 -7.14 -12.28 -21.97
N ASP A 53 -6.38 -11.86 -22.97
CA ASP A 53 -5.01 -11.42 -22.76
C ASP A 53 -4.96 -9.91 -22.56
N ILE A 54 -4.11 -9.44 -21.65
CA ILE A 54 -3.69 -8.03 -21.61
C ILE A 54 -2.74 -7.83 -22.78
N LEU A 55 -3.18 -7.08 -23.79
CA LEU A 55 -2.52 -6.96 -25.10
C LEU A 55 -2.40 -5.50 -25.52
N SER A 56 -1.36 -5.17 -26.27
CA SER A 56 -1.24 -3.82 -26.84
C SER A 56 -2.48 -3.48 -27.67
N PRO A 57 -3.10 -2.31 -27.47
CA PRO A 57 -2.53 -1.12 -26.84
C PRO A 57 -2.84 -0.89 -25.34
N SER A 58 -3.13 -1.90 -24.51
CA SER A 58 -3.33 -1.72 -23.05
C SER A 58 -2.22 -0.90 -22.38
N GLU A 59 -2.61 -0.03 -21.46
CA GLU A 59 -1.71 0.83 -20.68
C GLU A 59 -1.82 0.43 -19.21
N ILE A 60 -0.96 -0.50 -18.80
CA ILE A 60 -0.99 -1.03 -17.43
C ILE A 60 -0.32 -0.05 -16.48
N ASN A 61 -1.12 0.53 -15.59
CA ASN A 61 -0.69 1.53 -14.65
C ASN A 61 -0.32 0.94 -13.27
N ALA A 62 -0.97 -0.14 -12.85
CA ALA A 62 -0.67 -0.84 -11.58
C ALA A 62 -0.88 -2.35 -11.72
N ILE A 63 -0.11 -3.13 -10.96
CA ILE A 63 -0.26 -4.58 -10.83
C ILE A 63 -0.02 -4.98 -9.37
N THR A 64 -0.84 -5.89 -8.85
CA THR A 64 -0.66 -6.43 -7.51
C THR A 64 -0.95 -7.92 -7.47
N VAL A 65 -0.33 -8.62 -6.51
CA VAL A 65 -0.43 -10.06 -6.31
C VAL A 65 -1.08 -10.33 -4.97
N SER A 66 -2.11 -11.16 -4.97
CA SER A 66 -2.80 -11.59 -3.76
C SER A 66 -1.91 -12.56 -2.94
N PRO A 67 -2.06 -12.60 -1.60
CA PRO A 67 -1.28 -13.51 -0.77
C PRO A 67 -1.53 -15.01 -1.00
N ASP A 68 -2.58 -15.37 -1.75
CA ASP A 68 -2.82 -16.75 -2.20
C ASP A 68 -1.79 -17.26 -3.23
N GLY A 69 -0.93 -16.37 -3.75
CA GLY A 69 0.12 -16.69 -4.71
C GLY A 69 -0.38 -17.05 -6.11
N ASN A 70 -1.65 -16.82 -6.41
CA ASN A 70 -2.30 -17.27 -7.64
C ASN A 70 -3.25 -16.22 -8.25
N THR A 71 -3.82 -15.35 -7.42
CA THR A 71 -4.67 -14.25 -7.86
C THR A 71 -3.83 -13.00 -8.12
N LEU A 72 -4.00 -12.41 -9.30
CA LEU A 72 -3.35 -11.15 -9.69
C LEU A 72 -4.41 -10.14 -10.11
N TYR A 73 -4.12 -8.87 -9.89
CA TYR A 73 -4.91 -7.77 -10.43
C TYR A 73 -4.02 -6.83 -11.21
N ALA A 74 -4.52 -6.36 -12.36
CA ALA A 74 -3.88 -5.35 -13.19
C ALA A 74 -4.87 -4.22 -13.50
N ILE A 75 -4.37 -2.99 -13.49
CA ILE A 75 -5.13 -1.79 -13.79
C ILE A 75 -4.74 -1.29 -15.18
N ASP A 76 -5.68 -1.36 -16.11
CA ASP A 76 -5.56 -0.83 -17.46
C ASP A 76 -6.22 0.56 -17.52
N ILE A 77 -5.49 1.58 -17.95
CA ILE A 77 -6.00 2.94 -18.12
C ILE A 77 -6.22 3.26 -19.60
N PRO A 78 -7.12 4.20 -19.95
CA PRO A 78 -7.36 4.54 -21.34
C PRO A 78 -6.08 5.05 -22.02
N ASN A 79 -5.64 4.36 -23.06
CA ASN A 79 -4.60 4.86 -23.96
C ASN A 79 -5.18 5.92 -24.92
N ALA A 80 -4.32 6.77 -25.49
CA ALA A 80 -4.72 7.79 -26.47
C ALA A 80 -5.08 7.22 -27.87
N SER A 81 -5.00 5.91 -28.08
CA SER A 81 -5.20 5.28 -29.39
C SER A 81 -6.64 4.81 -29.60
N SER A 82 -7.19 5.07 -30.79
CA SER A 82 -8.54 4.68 -31.20
C SER A 82 -8.68 3.19 -31.58
N GLY A 83 -7.84 2.31 -31.01
CA GLY A 83 -7.87 0.87 -31.25
C GLY A 83 -9.13 0.19 -30.71
N PRO A 84 -9.46 -1.03 -31.17
CA PRO A 84 -10.68 -1.71 -30.75
C PRO A 84 -10.72 -1.91 -29.23
N VAL A 85 -11.79 -1.35 -28.64
CA VAL A 85 -12.31 -1.48 -27.26
C VAL A 85 -11.41 -2.28 -26.32
N VAL A 86 -10.43 -1.59 -25.75
CA VAL A 86 -9.90 -1.96 -24.45
C VAL A 86 -10.94 -1.50 -23.43
N ILE A 87 -11.42 -2.37 -22.53
CA ILE A 87 -12.23 -1.95 -21.38
C ILE A 87 -11.21 -1.51 -20.32
N PRO A 88 -10.92 -0.21 -20.15
CA PRO A 88 -10.05 0.23 -19.07
C PRO A 88 -10.69 -0.10 -17.73
N GLY A 89 -9.89 -0.49 -16.76
CA GLY A 89 -10.34 -0.88 -15.43
C GLY A 89 -9.49 -1.98 -14.82
N ILE A 90 -10.12 -2.70 -13.90
CA ILE A 90 -9.54 -3.81 -13.15
C ILE A 90 -9.69 -5.10 -13.97
N TRP A 91 -8.56 -5.71 -14.27
CA TRP A 91 -8.42 -7.06 -14.78
C TRP A 91 -7.96 -7.98 -13.66
N LYS A 92 -8.70 -9.07 -13.42
CA LYS A 92 -8.37 -10.06 -12.39
C LYS A 92 -8.00 -11.40 -13.03
N SER A 93 -6.90 -11.98 -12.62
CA SER A 93 -6.52 -13.37 -12.91
C SER A 93 -6.64 -14.20 -11.63
N THR A 94 -7.07 -15.46 -11.75
CA THR A 94 -7.12 -16.44 -10.64
C THR A 94 -6.34 -17.70 -10.96
N ASP A 95 -5.39 -17.62 -11.89
CA ASP A 95 -4.61 -18.75 -12.40
C ASP A 95 -3.15 -18.34 -12.71
N GLY A 96 -2.60 -17.43 -11.91
CA GLY A 96 -1.20 -17.02 -12.01
C GLY A 96 -0.90 -16.11 -13.20
N GLY A 97 -1.90 -15.37 -13.68
CA GLY A 97 -1.78 -14.50 -14.85
C GLY A 97 -1.99 -15.22 -16.18
N TYR A 98 -2.43 -16.49 -16.15
CA TYR A 98 -2.70 -17.24 -17.37
C TYR A 98 -3.94 -16.72 -18.09
N SER A 99 -5.03 -16.40 -17.39
CA SER A 99 -6.23 -15.77 -17.97
C SER A 99 -6.68 -14.58 -17.13
N TRP A 100 -7.35 -13.62 -17.76
CA TRP A 100 -7.82 -12.39 -17.12
C TRP A 100 -9.33 -12.20 -17.30
N SER A 101 -9.96 -11.52 -16.35
CA SER A 101 -11.38 -11.21 -16.37
C SER A 101 -11.63 -9.73 -16.03
N PRO A 102 -12.43 -9.00 -16.83
CA PRO A 102 -12.79 -7.61 -16.52
C PRO A 102 -13.99 -7.51 -15.56
N LYS A 103 -14.50 -8.62 -15.02
CA LYS A 103 -15.70 -8.64 -14.16
C LYS A 103 -15.58 -7.73 -12.95
N SER A 104 -14.39 -7.63 -12.33
CA SER A 104 -14.17 -6.71 -11.20
C SER A 104 -14.47 -5.26 -11.58
N THR A 105 -14.20 -4.85 -12.82
CA THR A 105 -14.62 -3.53 -13.35
C THR A 105 -16.14 -3.42 -13.44
N GLN A 106 -16.80 -4.45 -13.97
CA GLN A 106 -18.26 -4.49 -14.09
C GLN A 106 -18.96 -4.45 -12.73
N TYR A 107 -18.34 -5.00 -11.69
CA TYR A 107 -18.85 -4.89 -10.32
C TYR A 107 -18.58 -3.52 -9.73
N LEU A 108 -17.38 -2.97 -9.93
CA LEU A 108 -17.02 -1.65 -9.41
C LEU A 108 -17.96 -0.54 -9.92
N VAL A 109 -18.35 -0.55 -11.20
CA VAL A 109 -19.27 0.46 -11.75
C VAL A 109 -20.65 0.49 -11.08
N THR A 110 -21.01 -0.55 -10.32
CA THR A 110 -22.28 -0.63 -9.58
C THR A 110 -22.19 -0.11 -8.15
N ALA A 111 -20.99 0.24 -7.67
CA ALA A 111 -20.79 0.81 -6.35
C ALA A 111 -21.50 2.16 -6.19
N MET A 112 -21.79 2.52 -4.94
CA MET A 112 -22.45 3.78 -4.59
C MET A 112 -21.62 4.55 -3.55
N PRO A 113 -21.30 5.84 -3.79
CA PRO A 113 -21.46 6.57 -5.06
C PRO A 113 -20.76 5.89 -6.24
N GLN A 114 -21.17 6.24 -7.46
CA GLN A 114 -20.60 5.65 -8.67
C GLN A 114 -19.15 6.12 -8.89
N PRO A 115 -18.16 5.22 -8.97
CA PRO A 115 -16.76 5.56 -9.17
C PRO A 115 -16.52 6.35 -10.45
N ARG A 116 -15.50 7.23 -10.45
CA ARG A 116 -15.02 7.92 -11.66
C ARG A 116 -13.73 7.27 -12.16
N PHE A 117 -13.76 6.87 -13.42
CA PHE A 117 -12.66 6.20 -14.10
C PHE A 117 -11.69 7.22 -14.73
N PRO A 118 -10.44 6.82 -15.03
CA PRO A 118 -9.83 5.51 -14.76
C PRO A 118 -9.67 5.12 -13.28
N VAL A 119 -9.59 3.81 -13.04
CA VAL A 119 -8.96 3.29 -11.81
C VAL A 119 -7.46 3.55 -11.95
N MET A 120 -6.84 4.07 -10.90
CA MET A 120 -5.48 4.62 -10.91
C MET A 120 -4.53 3.85 -10.02
N ASP A 121 -5.03 2.98 -9.15
CA ASP A 121 -4.20 2.14 -8.30
C ASP A 121 -5.03 0.98 -7.72
N ILE A 122 -4.33 -0.06 -7.27
CA ILE A 122 -4.92 -1.22 -6.61
C ILE A 122 -3.97 -1.85 -5.60
N THR A 123 -4.50 -2.27 -4.46
CA THR A 123 -3.75 -3.00 -3.43
C THR A 123 -4.61 -4.09 -2.81
N VAL A 124 -3.98 -5.14 -2.32
CA VAL A 124 -4.60 -6.29 -1.65
C VAL A 124 -3.94 -6.45 -0.29
N ALA A 125 -4.72 -6.78 0.74
CA ALA A 125 -4.14 -7.02 2.07
C ALA A 125 -3.16 -8.21 2.01
N PRO A 126 -2.00 -8.12 2.69
CA PRO A 126 -0.95 -9.14 2.61
C PRO A 126 -1.34 -10.47 3.30
N ASP A 127 -2.45 -10.51 4.03
CA ASP A 127 -2.96 -11.67 4.77
C ASP A 127 -4.45 -11.98 4.51
N ASP A 128 -5.12 -11.21 3.66
CA ASP A 128 -6.52 -11.43 3.25
C ASP A 128 -6.73 -11.14 1.77
N SER A 129 -6.82 -12.21 0.97
CA SER A 129 -7.09 -12.13 -0.47
C SER A 129 -8.42 -11.47 -0.84
N ASN A 130 -9.36 -11.36 0.10
CA ASN A 130 -10.66 -10.75 -0.15
C ASN A 130 -10.67 -9.24 0.07
N LEU A 131 -9.74 -8.72 0.88
CA LEU A 131 -9.64 -7.30 1.18
C LEU A 131 -8.82 -6.59 0.11
N VAL A 132 -9.50 -5.85 -0.76
CA VAL A 132 -8.90 -5.17 -1.91
C VAL A 132 -9.32 -3.70 -1.90
N ALA A 133 -8.39 -2.78 -2.12
CA ALA A 133 -8.68 -1.36 -2.25
C ALA A 133 -8.23 -0.84 -3.61
N VAL A 134 -9.00 0.09 -4.18
CA VAL A 134 -8.66 0.76 -5.44
C VAL A 134 -8.79 2.27 -5.32
N VAL A 135 -7.98 2.97 -6.10
CA VAL A 135 -8.00 4.43 -6.22
C VAL A 135 -8.69 4.80 -7.52
N CYS A 136 -9.70 5.67 -7.43
CA CYS A 136 -10.45 6.23 -8.54
C CYS A 136 -10.28 7.75 -8.57
N LEU A 137 -10.70 8.38 -9.67
CA LEU A 137 -10.75 9.84 -9.75
C LEU A 137 -11.93 10.38 -8.92
N ASN A 138 -11.88 11.66 -8.52
CA ASN A 138 -13.06 12.36 -8.00
C ASN A 138 -13.97 12.92 -9.11
N ALA A 139 -13.42 13.15 -10.30
CA ALA A 139 -14.16 13.51 -11.51
C ALA A 139 -13.36 13.09 -12.76
N PRO A 140 -14.01 12.90 -13.91
CA PRO A 140 -13.31 12.55 -15.15
C PRO A 140 -12.17 13.53 -15.47
N GLY A 141 -10.96 13.02 -15.69
CA GLY A 141 -9.78 13.83 -16.02
C GLY A 141 -9.23 14.70 -14.88
N THR A 142 -9.54 14.37 -13.62
CA THR A 142 -9.12 15.14 -12.44
C THR A 142 -8.19 14.35 -11.52
N LEU A 143 -8.39 14.40 -10.20
CA LEU A 143 -7.43 13.99 -9.18
C LEU A 143 -7.74 12.58 -8.65
N ARG A 144 -6.69 11.84 -8.32
CA ARG A 144 -6.77 10.52 -7.66
C ARG A 144 -7.24 10.71 -6.22
N ARG A 145 -8.52 10.52 -5.91
CA ARG A 145 -9.10 10.97 -4.63
C ARG A 145 -10.21 10.10 -4.06
N GLU A 146 -10.77 9.19 -4.84
CA GLU A 146 -11.81 8.29 -4.32
C GLU A 146 -11.21 6.92 -4.04
N ILE A 147 -11.48 6.38 -2.86
CA ILE A 147 -11.05 5.04 -2.49
C ILE A 147 -12.30 4.14 -2.42
N TYR A 148 -12.24 2.99 -3.09
CA TYR A 148 -13.26 1.94 -2.98
C TYR A 148 -12.63 0.68 -2.42
N LEU A 149 -13.32 0.05 -1.47
CA LEU A 149 -12.89 -1.14 -0.75
C LEU A 149 -13.81 -2.31 -1.10
N SER A 150 -13.24 -3.47 -1.37
CA SER A 150 -13.91 -4.75 -1.49
C SER A 150 -13.47 -5.67 -0.36
N THR A 151 -14.39 -6.51 0.11
CA THR A 151 -14.16 -7.50 1.19
C THR A 151 -14.49 -8.92 0.72
N ASP A 152 -14.65 -9.10 -0.59
CA ASP A 152 -15.01 -10.35 -1.27
C ASP A 152 -14.22 -10.53 -2.58
N GLY A 153 -13.00 -9.98 -2.62
CA GLY A 153 -12.05 -10.17 -3.73
C GLY A 153 -12.45 -9.44 -5.01
N GLY A 154 -13.24 -8.37 -4.90
CA GLY A 154 -13.64 -7.47 -5.98
C GLY A 154 -15.00 -7.77 -6.59
N THR A 155 -15.89 -8.46 -5.88
CA THR A 155 -17.27 -8.78 -6.32
C THR A 155 -18.26 -7.70 -5.88
N THR A 156 -18.06 -7.11 -4.70
CA THR A 156 -18.77 -5.94 -4.20
C THR A 156 -17.77 -4.88 -3.74
N TRP A 157 -18.16 -3.61 -3.87
CA TRP A 157 -17.29 -2.46 -3.61
C TRP A 157 -18.04 -1.38 -2.83
N TYR A 158 -17.33 -0.77 -1.88
CA TYR A 158 -17.87 0.25 -0.98
C TYR A 158 -16.97 1.48 -1.01
N TYR A 159 -17.56 2.67 -1.10
CA TYR A 159 -16.80 3.91 -0.96
C TYR A 159 -16.24 4.04 0.46
N ALA A 160 -14.94 4.28 0.58
CA ALA A 160 -14.24 4.34 1.87
C ALA A 160 -14.36 5.70 2.58
N GLY A 161 -15.25 6.59 2.12
CA GLY A 161 -15.45 7.91 2.70
C GLY A 161 -14.46 8.95 2.19
N ALA A 162 -14.77 10.22 2.47
CA ALA A 162 -13.96 11.35 2.02
C ALA A 162 -12.69 11.51 2.87
N ILE A 163 -11.54 11.61 2.20
CA ILE A 163 -10.26 11.97 2.81
C ILE A 163 -10.25 13.49 3.08
N PRO A 164 -9.66 13.98 4.19
CA PRO A 164 -9.68 15.40 4.54
C PRO A 164 -8.94 16.34 3.57
N TRP A 165 -7.90 15.86 2.87
CA TRP A 165 -7.06 16.65 1.96
C TRP A 165 -6.56 17.96 2.59
N VAL A 166 -5.73 17.86 3.64
CA VAL A 166 -5.30 19.00 4.47
C VAL A 166 -4.46 20.04 3.74
N TYR A 167 -3.90 19.72 2.56
CA TYR A 167 -3.13 20.63 1.71
C TYR A 167 -3.95 21.18 0.52
N GLY A 168 -5.22 20.80 0.39
CA GLY A 168 -6.19 21.51 -0.45
C GLY A 168 -6.34 21.02 -1.89
N GLY A 169 -6.61 21.95 -2.81
CA GLY A 169 -7.31 21.67 -4.08
C GLY A 169 -6.61 20.74 -5.07
N GLY A 170 -5.28 20.63 -5.03
CA GLY A 170 -4.48 19.77 -5.92
C GLY A 170 -3.95 18.49 -5.28
N GLU A 171 -4.10 18.32 -3.96
CA GLU A 171 -3.60 17.16 -3.24
C GLU A 171 -4.29 15.88 -3.72
N GLN A 172 -3.53 14.83 -4.01
CA GLN A 172 -4.06 13.58 -4.54
C GLN A 172 -3.28 12.39 -4.00
N VAL A 173 -3.85 11.19 -4.14
CA VAL A 173 -3.20 9.95 -3.76
C VAL A 173 -1.86 9.82 -4.50
N GLY A 174 -0.79 9.66 -3.72
CA GLY A 174 0.53 9.27 -4.19
C GLY A 174 0.61 7.76 -4.34
N ASP A 175 0.21 7.04 -3.29
CA ASP A 175 0.23 5.58 -3.18
C ASP A 175 -0.82 5.12 -2.15
N ILE A 176 -1.24 3.85 -2.23
CA ILE A 176 -2.17 3.20 -1.31
C ILE A 176 -1.67 1.81 -0.90
N VAL A 177 -1.74 1.51 0.40
CA VAL A 177 -1.43 0.17 0.93
C VAL A 177 -2.45 -0.30 1.96
N LEU A 178 -2.64 -1.61 2.04
CA LEU A 178 -3.36 -2.27 3.11
C LEU A 178 -2.34 -2.89 4.08
N SER A 179 -2.51 -2.65 5.38
CA SER A 179 -1.66 -3.27 6.40
C SER A 179 -1.94 -4.77 6.54
N PRO A 180 -1.04 -5.58 7.12
CA PRO A 180 -1.44 -6.82 7.76
C PRO A 180 -2.52 -6.60 8.82
N GLY A 181 -3.34 -7.62 9.07
CA GLY A 181 -4.40 -7.61 10.07
C GLY A 181 -3.86 -7.69 11.50
N TYR A 182 -4.42 -6.89 12.40
CA TYR A 182 -4.03 -6.83 13.81
C TYR A 182 -5.26 -6.70 14.72
N GLU A 183 -5.09 -6.95 16.01
CA GLU A 183 -6.16 -6.82 17.00
C GLU A 183 -6.24 -5.40 17.56
N LEU A 184 -7.42 -4.77 17.45
CA LEU A 184 -7.71 -3.47 18.04
C LEU A 184 -9.02 -3.54 18.82
N ALA A 185 -8.95 -3.24 20.12
CA ALA A 185 -10.10 -3.29 21.03
C ALA A 185 -10.87 -4.64 20.98
N GLY A 186 -10.14 -5.75 20.79
CA GLY A 186 -10.68 -7.11 20.72
C GLY A 186 -11.40 -7.45 19.40
N LYS A 187 -11.07 -6.73 18.33
CA LYS A 187 -11.56 -7.02 16.97
C LYS A 187 -10.38 -7.06 15.99
N PRO A 188 -10.38 -8.01 15.04
CA PRO A 188 -9.43 -8.00 13.94
C PRO A 188 -9.71 -6.81 13.03
N VAL A 189 -8.67 -6.06 12.70
CA VAL A 189 -8.73 -4.88 11.83
C VAL A 189 -7.52 -4.81 10.89
N HIS A 190 -7.69 -4.08 9.80
CA HIS A 190 -6.68 -3.66 8.83
C HIS A 190 -6.68 -2.14 8.72
N ASP A 191 -5.52 -1.55 8.51
CA ASP A 191 -5.40 -0.14 8.14
C ASP A 191 -5.36 -0.03 6.61
N ILE A 192 -6.21 0.83 6.07
CA ILE A 192 -6.11 1.36 4.70
C ILE A 192 -5.31 2.66 4.82
N ILE A 193 -4.14 2.67 4.21
CA ILE A 193 -3.17 3.76 4.34
C ILE A 193 -3.00 4.40 2.97
N VAL A 194 -3.26 5.70 2.90
CA VAL A 194 -3.07 6.51 1.70
C VAL A 194 -2.01 7.55 2.01
N CYS A 195 -1.02 7.67 1.15
CA CYS A 195 -0.13 8.82 1.17
C CYS A 195 -0.52 9.80 0.07
N SER A 196 -0.24 11.09 0.25
CA SER A 196 -0.64 12.13 -0.68
C SER A 196 0.53 12.96 -1.20
N ARG A 197 0.29 13.62 -2.32
CA ARG A 197 1.21 14.54 -3.00
C ARG A 197 0.44 15.61 -3.77
N ASN A 198 1.07 16.75 -4.03
CA ASN A 198 0.59 17.75 -4.99
C ASN A 198 1.68 18.13 -6.00
N PRO A 199 1.83 17.37 -7.10
CA PRO A 199 2.91 17.59 -8.06
C PRO A 199 2.79 18.92 -8.83
N ALA A 200 1.65 19.62 -8.76
CA ALA A 200 1.39 20.81 -9.55
C ALA A 200 1.70 22.13 -8.83
N ASP A 201 1.92 22.12 -7.51
CA ASP A 201 2.13 23.35 -6.74
C ASP A 201 3.61 23.66 -6.44
N GLY A 202 4.50 22.68 -6.62
CA GLY A 202 5.92 22.83 -6.37
C GLY A 202 6.27 23.06 -4.89
N ASN A 203 5.38 22.73 -3.95
CA ASN A 203 5.60 22.96 -2.52
C ASN A 203 6.15 21.72 -1.80
N GLY A 204 5.94 20.51 -2.34
CA GLY A 204 6.32 19.26 -1.67
C GLY A 204 5.57 19.06 -0.36
N GLN A 205 4.24 19.14 -0.41
CA GLN A 205 3.36 19.09 0.77
C GLN A 205 2.38 17.92 0.64
N GLY A 206 2.77 16.79 1.24
CA GLY A 206 1.98 15.58 1.33
C GLY A 206 1.76 15.14 2.77
N GLU A 207 0.77 14.26 2.94
CA GLU A 207 0.30 13.72 4.21
C GLU A 207 0.17 12.19 4.10
N VAL A 208 0.08 11.53 5.25
CA VAL A 208 -0.37 10.14 5.36
C VAL A 208 -1.73 10.12 6.06
N TYR A 209 -2.71 9.49 5.42
CA TYR A 209 -4.05 9.29 5.92
C TYR A 209 -4.30 7.82 6.20
N VAL A 210 -4.96 7.53 7.33
CA VAL A 210 -5.32 6.16 7.70
C VAL A 210 -6.80 6.05 7.96
N LEU A 211 -7.39 4.98 7.43
CA LEU A 211 -8.72 4.50 7.76
C LEU A 211 -8.62 3.07 8.26
N THR A 212 -9.10 2.79 9.48
CA THR A 212 -9.11 1.44 10.03
C THR A 212 -10.42 0.72 9.70
N TYR A 213 -10.35 -0.53 9.30
CA TYR A 213 -11.47 -1.39 8.92
C TYR A 213 -11.40 -2.75 9.65
N PRO A 214 -12.51 -3.36 10.11
CA PRO A 214 -13.83 -2.79 10.25
C PRO A 214 -13.92 -1.93 11.51
N GLY A 215 -14.12 -0.61 11.35
CA GLY A 215 -14.14 0.30 12.50
C GLY A 215 -13.92 1.74 12.07
N LEU A 216 -14.95 2.35 11.48
CA LEU A 216 -14.83 3.62 10.77
C LEU A 216 -15.05 4.82 11.69
N GLY A 217 -13.95 5.46 12.10
CA GLY A 217 -13.95 6.84 12.61
C GLY A 217 -13.79 7.91 11.52
N GLY A 218 -13.74 7.49 10.24
CA GLY A 218 -13.31 8.32 9.12
C GLY A 218 -11.80 8.33 8.96
N TRP A 219 -11.33 8.89 7.84
CA TRP A 219 -9.91 9.06 7.55
C TRP A 219 -9.26 10.03 8.55
N LYS A 220 -8.09 9.67 9.06
CA LYS A 220 -7.33 10.49 10.00
C LYS A 220 -5.91 10.75 9.50
N THR A 221 -5.49 12.01 9.61
CA THR A 221 -4.11 12.43 9.34
C THR A 221 -3.15 11.77 10.32
N GLN A 222 -1.93 11.48 9.85
CA GLN A 222 -0.88 10.84 10.65
C GLN A 222 0.27 11.79 10.94
N ASP A 223 0.03 13.10 10.84
CA ASP A 223 0.97 14.18 11.16
C ASP A 223 2.32 14.03 10.42
N PHE A 224 2.29 13.64 9.15
CA PHE A 224 3.48 13.41 8.36
C PHE A 224 4.17 14.73 8.00
N GLY A 225 3.53 15.57 7.18
CA GLY A 225 3.93 16.93 6.81
C GLY A 225 5.40 17.14 6.40
N LYS A 226 6.03 16.16 5.74
CA LYS A 226 7.49 16.17 5.45
C LYS A 226 7.86 16.19 3.95
N GLY A 227 6.88 16.15 3.05
CA GLY A 227 7.14 16.07 1.62
C GLY A 227 5.93 15.53 0.85
N ASP A 228 5.94 15.66 -0.47
CA ASP A 228 5.06 14.89 -1.35
C ASP A 228 5.39 13.40 -1.22
N VAL A 229 4.47 12.61 -0.70
CA VAL A 229 4.70 11.18 -0.46
C VAL A 229 4.36 10.40 -1.73
N ILE A 230 5.36 9.70 -2.26
CA ILE A 230 5.26 8.99 -3.55
C ILE A 230 5.15 7.49 -3.40
N ALA A 231 5.53 6.95 -2.24
CA ALA A 231 5.38 5.53 -1.91
C ALA A 231 5.28 5.35 -0.40
N ILE A 232 4.52 4.35 0.04
CA ILE A 232 4.40 3.98 1.45
C ILE A 232 4.36 2.46 1.58
N ALA A 233 4.95 1.92 2.65
CA ALA A 233 4.95 0.49 2.92
C ALA A 233 4.79 0.21 4.42
N CYS A 234 4.04 -0.83 4.74
CA CYS A 234 4.03 -1.38 6.10
C CYS A 234 5.26 -2.27 6.32
N SER A 235 5.76 -2.30 7.55
CA SER A 235 6.72 -3.31 7.97
C SER A 235 6.15 -4.71 7.72
N PRO A 236 6.98 -5.69 7.32
CA PRO A 236 6.55 -7.08 7.28
C PRO A 236 6.11 -7.61 8.66
N ASN A 237 6.53 -6.97 9.75
CA ASN A 237 6.11 -7.28 11.13
C ASN A 237 5.12 -6.24 11.70
N TYR A 238 4.35 -5.57 10.84
CA TYR A 238 3.43 -4.47 11.20
C TYR A 238 2.52 -4.79 12.39
N THR A 239 2.08 -6.04 12.53
CA THR A 239 1.21 -6.49 13.63
C THR A 239 1.86 -6.41 15.02
N THR A 240 3.18 -6.22 15.07
CA THR A 240 3.97 -6.15 16.30
C THR A 240 4.71 -4.83 16.46
N ASP A 241 5.26 -4.29 15.36
CA ASP A 241 6.07 -3.08 15.40
C ASP A 241 5.32 -1.82 14.94
N PHE A 242 4.15 -1.99 14.32
CA PHE A 242 3.31 -0.92 13.78
C PHE A 242 4.10 0.11 12.97
N SER A 243 5.14 -0.35 12.28
CA SER A 243 6.09 0.53 11.60
C SER A 243 5.71 0.74 10.13
N LEU A 244 5.90 1.97 9.66
CA LEU A 244 5.66 2.41 8.29
C LEU A 244 6.94 2.99 7.71
N VAL A 245 7.15 2.81 6.42
CA VAL A 245 8.18 3.53 5.67
C VAL A 245 7.51 4.36 4.61
N ALA A 246 7.83 5.65 4.54
CA ALA A 246 7.29 6.58 3.55
C ALA A 246 8.42 7.22 2.75
N MET A 247 8.35 7.17 1.44
CA MET A 247 9.24 7.90 0.54
C MET A 247 8.61 9.23 0.18
N ALA A 248 9.28 10.33 0.53
CA ALA A 248 8.74 11.67 0.30
C ALA A 248 9.77 12.62 -0.32
N SER A 249 9.29 13.46 -1.22
CA SER A 249 10.09 14.46 -1.91
C SER A 249 9.71 15.86 -1.43
N THR A 250 10.71 16.63 -1.04
CA THR A 250 10.58 18.08 -0.86
C THR A 250 10.86 18.78 -2.20
N THR A 251 10.87 20.10 -2.19
CA THR A 251 11.30 20.91 -3.35
C THR A 251 12.77 20.74 -3.72
N GLN A 252 13.56 20.08 -2.86
CA GLN A 252 15.01 19.97 -3.01
C GLN A 252 15.50 18.53 -3.07
N ARG A 253 14.93 17.62 -2.27
CA ARG A 253 15.51 16.30 -1.99
C ARG A 253 14.42 15.25 -1.76
N THR A 254 14.80 13.99 -1.92
CA THR A 254 13.93 12.83 -1.63
C THR A 254 14.49 12.06 -0.44
N TYR A 255 13.60 11.71 0.48
CA TYR A 255 13.93 11.04 1.72
C TYR A 255 13.07 9.81 1.93
N ILE A 256 13.63 8.86 2.67
CA ILE A 256 12.90 7.77 3.30
C ILE A 256 12.66 8.17 4.75
N HIS A 257 11.41 8.09 5.18
CA HIS A 257 10.94 8.38 6.53
C HIS A 257 10.47 7.11 7.21
N LEU A 258 10.78 6.99 8.50
CA LEU A 258 10.32 5.90 9.36
C LEU A 258 9.20 6.41 10.27
N GLY A 259 8.06 5.76 10.25
CA GLY A 259 6.90 6.07 11.07
C GLY A 259 6.57 4.94 12.03
N TYR A 260 6.14 5.28 13.24
CA TYR A 260 5.57 4.34 14.20
C TYR A 260 4.12 4.72 14.47
N ARG A 261 3.20 3.83 14.13
CA ARG A 261 1.77 3.99 14.40
C ARG A 261 1.49 3.72 15.87
N ASP A 262 0.79 4.66 16.50
CA ASP A 262 0.05 4.41 17.73
C ASP A 262 -1.39 4.09 17.33
N VAL A 263 -1.71 2.80 17.21
CA VAL A 263 -3.02 2.32 16.76
C VAL A 263 -4.14 2.63 17.76
N ALA A 264 -3.81 2.82 19.05
CA ALA A 264 -4.79 3.19 20.06
C ALA A 264 -5.15 4.68 19.99
N ALA A 265 -4.16 5.55 19.76
CA ALA A 265 -4.38 6.97 19.53
C ALA A 265 -4.81 7.29 18.08
N ASN A 266 -4.64 6.35 17.16
CA ASN A 266 -4.77 6.53 15.71
C ASN A 266 -3.92 7.71 15.22
N THR A 267 -2.65 7.75 15.58
CA THR A 267 -1.66 8.75 15.14
C THR A 267 -0.37 8.05 14.76
N SER A 268 0.58 8.78 14.18
CA SER A 268 1.93 8.26 13.93
C SER A 268 2.98 9.22 14.46
N ARG A 269 4.14 8.68 14.82
CA ARG A 269 5.34 9.44 15.16
C ARG A 269 6.41 9.14 14.13
N TRP A 270 6.94 10.18 13.51
CA TRP A 270 7.86 10.05 12.38
C TRP A 270 9.29 10.45 12.75
N ASN A 271 10.27 9.67 12.28
CA ASN A 271 11.70 9.89 12.44
C ASN A 271 12.14 10.05 13.90
N MET A 272 11.60 9.19 14.78
CA MET A 272 11.95 9.20 16.20
C MET A 272 13.34 8.57 16.48
N ASP A 273 13.79 7.72 15.58
CA ASP A 273 15.07 7.02 15.67
C ASP A 273 16.21 7.90 15.18
N ALA A 274 17.40 7.71 15.77
CA ALA A 274 18.60 8.39 15.32
C ALA A 274 18.90 8.05 13.84
N ASN A 275 19.41 9.04 13.10
CA ASN A 275 19.74 8.95 11.68
C ASN A 275 18.55 8.89 10.71
N TRP A 276 17.33 9.19 11.17
CA TRP A 276 16.16 9.39 10.31
C TRP A 276 15.77 10.88 10.18
N PRO A 277 15.25 11.34 9.03
CA PRO A 277 15.05 10.58 7.80
C PRO A 277 16.37 10.31 7.05
N VAL A 278 16.35 9.32 6.14
CA VAL A 278 17.50 8.97 5.30
C VAL A 278 17.31 9.60 3.92
N GLU A 279 18.28 10.40 3.47
CA GLU A 279 18.26 10.93 2.10
C GLU A 279 18.59 9.83 1.08
N MET A 280 17.81 9.74 0.00
CA MET A 280 17.99 8.67 -1.00
C MET A 280 19.16 8.89 -1.95
N CYS A 281 19.61 10.13 -2.11
CA CYS A 281 20.75 10.47 -2.95
C CYS A 281 21.82 11.15 -2.11
N THR A 282 23.09 10.78 -2.32
CA THR A 282 24.19 11.57 -1.77
C THR A 282 24.47 12.79 -2.67
N PRO A 283 25.08 13.85 -2.12
CA PRO A 283 25.47 15.08 -2.83
C PRO A 283 26.02 14.89 -4.24
N ASP A 284 26.91 13.91 -4.35
CA ASP A 284 27.71 13.51 -5.49
C ASP A 284 26.93 12.77 -6.59
N GLN A 285 25.68 12.38 -6.33
CA GLN A 285 24.78 11.73 -7.30
C GLN A 285 23.66 12.66 -7.80
N SER A 286 23.58 13.88 -7.25
CA SER A 286 22.62 14.88 -7.72
C SER A 286 23.19 15.66 -8.91
N GLY A 287 22.49 15.65 -10.05
CA GLY A 287 22.86 16.42 -11.23
C GLY A 287 22.68 17.94 -11.09
N SER A 288 22.58 18.48 -9.88
CA SER A 288 22.37 19.90 -9.62
C SER A 288 23.19 20.36 -8.41
N SER A 289 23.68 21.60 -8.47
CA SER A 289 24.69 22.20 -7.59
C SER A 289 24.19 22.57 -6.19
N GLY A 290 23.34 21.74 -5.56
CA GLY A 290 22.63 22.12 -4.34
C GLY A 290 22.35 21.02 -3.31
N SER A 291 22.92 19.83 -3.42
CA SER A 291 22.83 18.86 -2.31
C SER A 291 24.21 18.52 -1.77
N GLY A 292 24.35 18.55 -0.43
CA GLY A 292 25.59 18.32 0.30
C GLY A 292 26.13 19.49 1.09
N GLU A 293 25.58 19.74 2.27
CA GLU A 293 26.36 20.30 3.36
C GLU A 293 26.06 19.50 4.64
N ASN A 294 27.12 19.31 5.43
CA ASN A 294 27.24 18.44 6.60
C ASN A 294 26.24 18.73 7.71
#